data_AF-A0A2K6D3B4-F1
#
_entry.id   AF-A0A2K6D3B4-F1
#
_cell.length_a   1.000
_cell.length_b   1.000
_cell.length_c   1.000
_cell.angle_alpha   90.00
_cell.angle_beta   90.00
_cell.angle_gamma   90.00
#
_symmetry.space_group_name_H-M   'P 1'
#
loop_
_entity.id
_entity.type
_entity.pdbx_description
1 polymer ?
#
loop_
_entity_poly.entity_id
_entity_poly.type
_entity_poly.pdbx_seq_one_letter_code
_entity_poly.pdbx_strand_id
1 'polypeptide(L)'
;MFHVSFRYIFGLPPLILVLLPVASSDCDIEGKDGKQYESVLMVSIDQLLDSMKEIGSNCLNNEFNFFKRHLCDDNKEGMFLFRAARKLRQFLKMNSTGDFDLHLLKVSEGTTILLNCTGKVKGRKPAALGEPQPTKSLEENKSLKEQKKLNDSCFLKRLLQKIKTCWNKILMGTKEH
;
A
#
# COMPACT_ATOMS: atom_id res chain seq x y z
N MET A 1 42.79 -44.16 1.04
CA MET A 1 42.95 -43.35 -0.19
C MET A 1 42.01 -43.92 -1.24
N PHE A 2 40.78 -43.41 -1.32
CA PHE A 2 39.80 -43.82 -2.33
C PHE A 2 39.68 -42.72 -3.36
N HIS A 3 40.11 -43.05 -4.57
CA HIS A 3 39.98 -42.24 -5.76
C HIS A 3 38.51 -42.30 -6.21
N VAL A 4 37.77 -41.22 -6.00
CA VAL A 4 36.43 -41.07 -6.59
C VAL A 4 36.51 -39.97 -7.63
N SER A 5 36.83 -40.37 -8.86
CA SER A 5 36.59 -39.56 -10.05
C SER A 5 35.08 -39.43 -10.26
N PHE A 6 34.51 -38.28 -9.90
CA PHE A 6 33.18 -37.92 -10.37
C PHE A 6 33.30 -37.42 -11.81
N ARG A 7 32.99 -38.29 -12.78
CA ARG A 7 32.70 -37.91 -14.16
C ARG A 7 31.40 -37.08 -14.16
N TYR A 8 31.49 -35.77 -14.37
CA TYR A 8 30.32 -34.93 -14.64
C TYR A 8 30.05 -34.96 -16.16
N ILE A 9 28.99 -35.69 -16.54
CA ILE A 9 28.62 -36.04 -17.93
C ILE A 9 27.62 -35.04 -18.56
N PHE A 10 27.33 -33.91 -17.90
CA PHE A 10 26.42 -32.92 -18.48
C PHE A 10 27.14 -31.60 -18.71
N GLY A 11 27.44 -31.31 -19.98
CA GLY A 11 27.87 -30.01 -20.48
C GLY A 11 26.74 -28.96 -20.41
N LEU A 12 26.29 -28.64 -19.21
CA LEU A 12 25.51 -27.44 -18.95
C LEU A 12 26.51 -26.38 -18.48
N PRO A 13 26.72 -25.29 -19.25
CA PRO A 13 27.53 -24.18 -18.77
C PRO A 13 26.90 -23.68 -17.47
N PRO A 14 27.71 -23.28 -16.47
CA PRO A 14 27.19 -22.75 -15.23
C PRO A 14 26.29 -21.57 -15.60
N LEU A 15 24.98 -21.75 -15.45
CA LEU A 15 24.01 -20.68 -15.56
C LEU A 15 24.41 -19.69 -14.48
N ILE A 16 25.11 -18.63 -14.92
CA ILE A 16 25.41 -17.45 -14.14
C ILE A 16 24.08 -17.07 -13.52
N LEU A 17 23.93 -17.32 -12.22
CA LEU A 17 22.95 -16.64 -11.39
C LEU A 17 23.42 -15.19 -11.38
N VAL A 18 23.15 -14.50 -12.50
CA VAL A 18 23.17 -13.06 -12.55
C VAL A 18 22.22 -12.70 -11.43
N LEU A 19 22.79 -12.17 -10.35
CA LEU A 19 22.05 -11.36 -9.40
C LEU A 19 21.55 -10.20 -10.24
N LEU A 20 20.45 -10.43 -10.97
CA LEU A 20 19.64 -9.37 -11.52
C LEU A 20 19.43 -8.48 -10.31
N PRO A 21 19.82 -7.20 -10.36
CA PRO A 21 19.49 -6.30 -9.28
C PRO A 21 18.02 -6.57 -9.00
N VAL A 22 17.71 -6.96 -7.76
CA VAL A 22 16.33 -7.06 -7.31
C VAL A 22 15.81 -5.68 -7.59
N ALA A 23 15.12 -5.53 -8.73
CA ALA A 23 14.67 -4.26 -9.23
C ALA A 23 13.55 -3.85 -8.28
N SER A 24 13.96 -3.31 -7.13
CA SER A 24 13.17 -2.37 -6.38
C SER A 24 12.78 -1.34 -7.41
N SER A 25 11.49 -1.30 -7.73
CA SER A 25 10.97 -0.19 -8.52
C SER A 25 11.21 1.05 -7.67
N ASP A 26 12.19 1.85 -8.07
CA ASP A 26 12.47 3.10 -7.39
C ASP A 26 11.39 4.10 -7.81
N CYS A 27 10.78 4.72 -6.81
CA CYS A 27 9.74 5.72 -6.98
C CYS A 27 10.33 7.06 -6.59
N ASP A 28 10.58 7.88 -7.59
CA ASP A 28 11.02 9.25 -7.40
C ASP A 28 9.81 10.17 -7.25
N ILE A 29 9.99 11.24 -6.50
CA ILE A 29 8.93 12.23 -6.27
C ILE A 29 9.14 13.34 -7.29
N GLU A 30 8.18 13.48 -8.20
CA GLU A 30 8.21 14.48 -9.26
C GLU A 30 7.64 15.81 -8.72
N GLY A 31 8.28 16.94 -9.04
CA GLY A 31 7.83 18.25 -8.54
C GLY A 31 8.05 18.41 -7.02
N LYS A 32 9.31 18.43 -6.59
CA LYS A 32 9.75 18.60 -5.18
C LYS A 32 9.29 19.90 -4.49
N ASP A 33 8.55 20.78 -5.15
CA ASP A 33 8.09 22.03 -4.55
C ASP A 33 6.91 21.85 -3.59
N GLY A 34 6.28 20.66 -3.56
CA GLY A 34 5.31 20.28 -2.54
C GLY A 34 3.95 20.97 -2.63
N LYS A 35 3.79 21.95 -3.52
CA LYS A 35 2.61 22.82 -3.60
C LYS A 35 1.35 22.03 -3.96
N GLN A 36 1.46 21.05 -4.85
CA GLN A 36 0.33 20.21 -5.23
C GLN A 36 -0.14 19.32 -4.06
N TYR A 37 0.79 18.87 -3.21
CA TYR A 37 0.40 18.16 -2.01
C TYR A 37 -0.32 19.08 -1.03
N GLU A 38 0.27 20.21 -0.67
CA GLU A 38 -0.28 21.12 0.35
C GLU A 38 -1.65 21.70 -0.06
N SER A 39 -1.80 22.11 -1.32
CA SER A 39 -3.02 22.78 -1.81
C SER A 39 -4.18 21.86 -2.14
N VAL A 40 -3.92 20.60 -2.55
CA VAL A 40 -4.95 19.70 -3.09
C VAL A 40 -5.07 18.40 -2.30
N LEU A 41 -3.95 17.69 -2.12
CA LEU A 41 -3.97 16.37 -1.48
C LEU A 41 -4.20 16.46 0.03
N MET A 42 -3.52 17.37 0.72
CA MET A 42 -3.61 17.53 2.17
C MET A 42 -5.04 17.88 2.59
N VAL A 43 -5.69 18.81 1.88
CA VAL A 43 -7.09 19.20 2.11
C VAL A 43 -8.02 17.99 2.03
N SER A 44 -7.84 17.15 1.00
CA SER A 44 -8.65 15.94 0.84
C SER A 44 -8.37 14.89 1.92
N ILE A 45 -7.11 14.75 2.37
CA ILE A 45 -6.76 13.84 3.46
C ILE A 45 -7.41 14.31 4.77
N ASP A 46 -7.39 15.60 5.05
CA ASP A 46 -7.95 16.15 6.28
C ASP A 46 -9.47 16.00 6.35
N GLN A 47 -10.16 16.26 5.24
CA GLN A 47 -11.60 16.01 5.14
C GLN A 47 -11.96 14.54 5.39
N LEU A 48 -11.19 13.60 4.85
CA LEU A 48 -11.38 12.16 5.12
C LEU A 48 -11.12 11.79 6.58
N LEU A 49 -10.08 12.37 7.19
CA LEU A 49 -9.75 12.10 8.59
C LEU A 49 -10.81 12.67 9.53
N ASP A 50 -11.34 13.86 9.23
CA ASP A 50 -12.42 14.50 9.97
C ASP A 50 -13.71 13.69 9.88
N SER A 51 -14.06 13.17 8.68
CA SER A 51 -15.24 12.30 8.52
C SER A 51 -15.09 10.95 9.26
N MET A 52 -13.87 10.57 9.64
CA MET A 52 -13.56 9.35 10.39
C MET A 52 -13.14 9.62 11.84
N LYS A 53 -13.39 10.82 12.37
CA LYS A 53 -13.00 11.21 13.73
C LYS A 53 -13.58 10.26 14.79
N GLU A 54 -14.86 9.93 14.66
CA GLU A 54 -15.61 9.04 15.55
C GLU A 54 -15.17 7.56 15.48
N ILE A 55 -14.43 7.18 14.44
CA ILE A 55 -13.90 5.83 14.24
C ILE A 55 -12.60 5.71 15.03
N GLY A 56 -12.65 5.40 16.34
CA GLY A 56 -11.44 5.38 17.17
C GLY A 56 -11.48 4.48 18.39
N SER A 57 -12.59 4.41 19.11
CA SER A 57 -12.64 3.71 20.41
C SER A 57 -12.55 2.18 20.30
N ASN A 58 -12.96 1.60 19.17
CA ASN A 58 -13.10 0.15 19.00
C ASN A 58 -12.06 -0.48 18.06
N CYS A 59 -11.02 0.26 17.68
CA CYS A 59 -9.99 -0.26 16.79
C CYS A 59 -9.05 -1.22 17.53
N LEU A 60 -8.76 -2.38 16.95
CA LEU A 60 -7.73 -3.27 17.48
C LEU A 60 -6.36 -2.57 17.40
N ASN A 61 -5.64 -2.51 18.53
CA ASN A 61 -4.32 -1.88 18.61
C ASN A 61 -3.22 -2.62 17.82
N ASN A 62 -3.50 -3.85 17.39
CA ASN A 62 -2.54 -4.65 16.63
C ASN A 62 -2.16 -3.96 15.32
N GLU A 63 -0.86 -3.88 15.05
CA GLU A 63 -0.39 -3.29 13.81
C GLU A 63 -0.74 -4.19 12.61
N PHE A 64 -1.45 -3.63 11.65
CA PHE A 64 -1.83 -4.33 10.43
C PHE A 64 -0.60 -4.75 9.62
N ASN A 65 -0.64 -5.94 9.03
CA ASN A 65 0.48 -6.52 8.25
C ASN A 65 0.99 -5.62 7.13
N PHE A 66 0.13 -4.77 6.56
CA PHE A 66 0.54 -3.79 5.56
C PHE A 66 1.61 -2.85 6.10
N PHE A 67 1.40 -2.31 7.30
CA PHE A 67 2.30 -1.35 7.93
C PHE A 67 3.59 -2.00 8.44
N LYS A 68 3.56 -3.29 8.77
CA LYS A 68 4.78 -4.07 9.09
C LYS A 68 5.67 -4.30 7.86
N ARG A 69 5.07 -4.43 6.67
CA ARG A 69 5.77 -4.74 5.42
C ARG A 69 6.16 -3.50 4.63
N HIS A 70 5.47 -2.39 4.83
CA HIS A 70 5.60 -1.17 4.05
C HIS A 70 5.72 0.01 5.01
N LEU A 71 6.93 0.54 5.09
CA LEU A 71 7.31 1.63 5.98
C LEU A 71 7.69 2.85 5.16
N CYS A 72 7.45 4.05 5.72
CA CYS A 72 7.91 5.31 5.16
C CYS A 72 9.32 5.61 5.71
N ASP A 73 10.28 4.77 5.31
CA ASP A 73 11.69 4.92 5.68
C ASP A 73 12.41 5.89 4.74
N ASP A 74 13.57 6.40 5.17
CA ASP A 74 14.42 7.27 4.34
C ASP A 74 14.75 6.59 3.00
N ASN A 75 14.58 7.32 1.89
CA ASN A 75 14.76 6.85 0.51
C ASN A 75 13.72 5.81 0.04
N LYS A 76 12.69 5.54 0.82
CA LYS A 76 11.59 4.61 0.47
C LYS A 76 10.21 5.26 0.61
N GLU A 77 10.15 6.57 0.84
CA GLU A 77 8.90 7.32 0.98
C GLU A 77 8.04 7.21 -0.27
N GLY A 78 8.63 7.40 -1.46
CA GLY A 78 7.91 7.26 -2.72
C GLY A 78 7.33 5.87 -2.93
N MET A 79 8.10 4.82 -2.59
CA MET A 79 7.65 3.43 -2.67
C MET A 79 6.48 3.15 -1.71
N PHE A 80 6.56 3.67 -0.49
CA PHE A 80 5.48 3.57 0.50
C PHE A 80 4.20 4.25 0.00
N LEU A 81 4.32 5.52 -0.42
CA LEU A 81 3.19 6.31 -0.90
C LEU A 81 2.53 5.68 -2.12
N PHE A 82 3.31 5.14 -3.06
CA PHE A 82 2.77 4.43 -4.23
C PHE A 82 1.94 3.18 -3.81
N ARG A 83 2.47 2.38 -2.88
CA ARG A 83 1.76 1.19 -2.36
C ARG A 83 0.52 1.59 -1.58
N ALA A 84 0.59 2.66 -0.79
CA ALA A 84 -0.51 3.20 -0.01
C ALA A 84 -1.63 3.75 -0.90
N ALA A 85 -1.30 4.51 -1.94
CA ALA A 85 -2.24 5.01 -2.95
C ALA A 85 -2.99 3.86 -3.65
N ARG A 86 -2.27 2.82 -4.08
CA ARG A 86 -2.88 1.62 -4.66
C ARG A 86 -3.78 0.89 -3.66
N LYS A 87 -3.43 0.93 -2.36
CA LYS A 87 -4.24 0.33 -1.29
C LYS A 87 -5.52 1.14 -1.04
N LEU A 88 -5.46 2.47 -1.07
CA LEU A 88 -6.64 3.35 -0.96
C LEU A 88 -7.70 3.04 -2.04
N ARG A 89 -7.28 2.79 -3.29
CA ARG A 89 -8.21 2.41 -4.38
C ARG A 89 -9.03 1.15 -4.09
N GLN A 90 -8.59 0.28 -3.17
CA GLN A 90 -9.37 -0.90 -2.78
C GLN A 90 -10.60 -0.56 -1.93
N PHE A 91 -10.61 0.62 -1.28
CA PHE A 91 -11.71 1.08 -0.43
C PHE A 91 -12.84 1.76 -1.22
N LEU A 92 -12.59 2.19 -2.46
CA LEU A 92 -13.60 2.78 -3.36
C LEU A 92 -14.74 1.81 -3.72
N LYS A 93 -14.59 0.51 -3.44
CA LYS A 93 -15.60 -0.52 -3.72
C LYS A 93 -16.51 -0.84 -2.53
N MET A 94 -16.35 -0.14 -1.39
CA MET A 94 -17.02 -0.51 -0.14
C MET A 94 -18.31 0.27 0.17
N ASN A 95 -18.94 0.88 -0.84
CA ASN A 95 -20.19 1.68 -0.71
C ASN A 95 -20.05 2.80 0.32
N SER A 96 -19.37 3.88 -0.06
CA SER A 96 -19.35 5.12 0.71
C SER A 96 -20.21 6.19 0.03
N THR A 97 -20.44 7.30 0.72
CA THR A 97 -21.08 8.51 0.16
C THR A 97 -20.19 9.08 -0.95
N GLY A 98 -20.78 9.55 -2.06
CA GLY A 98 -20.01 9.96 -3.25
C GLY A 98 -18.88 10.97 -3.01
N ASP A 99 -19.02 11.85 -2.01
CA ASP A 99 -17.96 12.80 -1.62
C ASP A 99 -16.73 12.13 -0.99
N PHE A 100 -16.93 11.11 -0.15
CA PHE A 100 -15.85 10.35 0.47
C PHE A 100 -15.05 9.55 -0.57
N ASP A 101 -15.74 8.90 -1.52
CA ASP A 101 -15.09 8.21 -2.64
C ASP A 101 -14.34 9.19 -3.54
N LEU A 102 -14.87 10.40 -3.76
CA LEU A 102 -14.20 11.44 -4.53
C LEU A 102 -12.90 11.88 -3.87
N HIS A 103 -12.90 12.11 -2.55
CA HIS A 103 -11.68 12.45 -1.83
C HIS A 103 -10.68 11.31 -1.80
N LEU A 104 -11.11 10.05 -1.63
CA LEU A 104 -10.23 8.90 -1.73
C LEU A 104 -9.60 8.77 -3.13
N LEU A 105 -10.38 9.01 -4.18
CA LEU A 105 -9.90 9.05 -5.56
C LEU A 105 -8.84 10.14 -5.72
N LYS A 106 -9.15 11.39 -5.36
CA LYS A 106 -8.22 12.51 -5.39
C LYS A 106 -6.91 12.19 -4.70
N VAL A 107 -6.97 11.65 -3.47
CA VAL A 107 -5.77 11.29 -2.71
C VAL A 107 -4.98 10.19 -3.40
N SER A 108 -5.65 9.12 -3.84
CA SER A 108 -4.96 7.98 -4.46
C SER A 108 -4.37 8.30 -5.83
N GLU A 109 -5.10 9.01 -6.69
CA GLU A 109 -4.67 9.37 -8.03
C GLU A 109 -3.64 10.48 -7.99
N GLY A 110 -3.89 11.56 -7.24
CA GLY A 110 -2.93 12.65 -7.13
C GLY A 110 -1.62 12.20 -6.48
N THR A 111 -1.67 11.31 -5.47
CA THR A 111 -0.42 10.71 -4.93
C THR A 111 0.30 9.88 -6.00
N THR A 112 -0.42 9.15 -6.85
CA THR A 112 0.21 8.37 -7.92
C THR A 112 0.82 9.26 -9.00
N ILE A 113 0.16 10.38 -9.34
CA ILE A 113 0.64 11.33 -10.36
C ILE A 113 1.89 12.07 -9.89
N LEU A 114 1.99 12.39 -8.61
CA LEU A 114 3.19 13.02 -8.02
C LEU A 114 4.39 12.07 -7.86
N LEU A 115 4.22 10.78 -8.17
CA LEU A 115 5.25 9.77 -8.04
C LEU A 115 5.62 9.22 -9.41
N ASN A 116 6.88 9.38 -9.79
CA ASN A 116 7.44 8.74 -10.97
C ASN A 116 8.06 7.39 -10.55
N CYS A 117 7.25 6.33 -10.63
CA CYS A 117 7.69 4.98 -10.28
C CYS A 117 8.16 4.21 -11.51
N THR A 118 9.44 3.87 -11.56
CA THR A 118 10.00 3.00 -12.60
C THR A 118 9.87 1.54 -12.19
N GLY A 119 8.72 0.93 -12.49
CA GLY A 119 8.49 -0.48 -12.17
C GLY A 119 7.58 -1.14 -13.18
N LYS A 120 8.06 -2.23 -13.82
CA LYS A 120 7.15 -3.15 -14.54
C LYS A 120 6.10 -3.61 -13.54
N VAL A 121 4.89 -3.07 -13.66
CA VAL A 121 3.73 -3.49 -12.88
C VAL A 121 3.55 -4.98 -13.18
N LYS A 122 4.00 -5.85 -12.28
CA LYS A 122 3.61 -7.26 -12.32
C LYS A 122 2.11 -7.27 -12.08
N GLY A 123 1.36 -7.29 -13.19
CA GLY A 123 -0.08 -7.44 -13.18
C GLY A 123 -0.41 -8.61 -12.27
N ARG A 124 -1.23 -8.34 -11.26
CA ARG A 124 -1.69 -9.38 -10.36
C ARG A 124 -2.52 -10.34 -11.22
N LYS A 125 -2.03 -11.57 -11.39
CA LYS A 125 -2.83 -12.67 -11.93
C LYS A 125 -4.13 -12.74 -11.10
N PRO A 126 -5.32 -12.74 -11.70
CA PRO A 126 -6.57 -12.90 -10.95
C PRO A 126 -6.47 -14.16 -10.09
N ALA A 127 -6.79 -14.03 -8.80
CA ALA A 127 -6.90 -15.20 -7.95
C ALA A 127 -7.99 -16.11 -8.53
N ALA A 128 -7.63 -17.36 -8.81
CA ALA A 128 -8.58 -18.37 -9.26
C ALA A 128 -9.68 -18.53 -8.20
N LEU A 129 -10.91 -18.48 -8.68
CA LEU A 129 -12.15 -18.68 -7.94
C LEU A 129 -12.13 -20.10 -7.33
N GLY A 130 -11.85 -20.20 -6.03
CA GLY A 130 -12.02 -21.43 -5.26
C GLY A 130 -13.46 -21.55 -4.77
N GLU A 131 -14.02 -22.74 -4.93
CA GLU A 131 -15.41 -23.15 -4.72
C GLU A 131 -16.00 -22.85 -3.32
N PRO A 132 -17.34 -22.82 -3.19
CA PRO A 132 -18.03 -22.39 -1.98
C PRO A 132 -18.30 -23.53 -0.97
N GLN A 133 -18.54 -23.11 0.29
CA GLN A 133 -19.21 -23.78 1.44
C GLN A 133 -18.33 -24.26 2.62
N PRO A 134 -18.84 -24.27 3.89
CA PRO A 134 -20.24 -24.37 4.32
C PRO A 134 -20.81 -23.26 5.23
N THR A 135 -22.15 -23.24 5.20
CA THR A 135 -23.12 -22.44 5.98
C THR A 135 -22.81 -22.36 7.47
N LYS A 136 -22.64 -21.14 7.98
CA LYS A 136 -22.81 -20.78 9.40
C LYS A 136 -23.93 -19.74 9.55
N SER A 137 -24.55 -19.72 10.71
CA SER A 137 -25.84 -19.06 11.01
C SER A 137 -25.88 -17.57 10.68
N LEU A 138 -27.09 -17.09 10.35
CA LEU A 138 -27.36 -15.74 9.83
C LEU A 138 -26.90 -14.59 10.77
N GLU A 139 -26.90 -14.82 12.08
CA GLU A 139 -26.54 -13.80 13.09
C GLU A 139 -25.02 -13.68 13.31
N GLU A 140 -24.27 -14.79 13.33
CA GLU A 140 -22.79 -14.78 13.40
C GLU A 140 -22.17 -14.11 12.16
N ASN A 141 -22.80 -14.27 10.99
CA ASN A 141 -22.34 -13.62 9.77
C ASN A 141 -22.49 -12.09 9.81
N LYS A 142 -23.48 -11.57 10.55
CA LYS A 142 -23.74 -10.13 10.63
C LYS A 142 -22.73 -9.44 11.54
N SER A 143 -22.47 -10.00 12.73
CA SER A 143 -21.47 -9.47 13.67
C SER A 143 -20.04 -9.55 13.10
N LEU A 144 -19.69 -10.65 12.41
CA LEU A 144 -18.38 -10.80 11.77
C LEU A 144 -18.18 -9.79 10.62
N LYS A 145 -19.24 -9.50 9.86
CA LYS A 145 -19.21 -8.53 8.76
C LYS A 145 -19.10 -7.09 9.27
N GLU A 146 -19.77 -6.77 10.36
CA GLU A 146 -19.66 -5.47 11.04
C GLU A 146 -18.27 -5.28 11.65
N GLN A 147 -17.72 -6.29 12.32
CA GLN A 147 -16.36 -6.27 12.85
C GLN A 147 -15.31 -6.10 11.75
N LYS A 148 -15.49 -6.76 10.60
CA LYS A 148 -14.64 -6.58 9.43
C LYS A 148 -14.70 -5.16 8.88
N LYS A 149 -15.90 -4.58 8.75
CA LYS A 149 -16.09 -3.19 8.30
C LYS A 149 -15.45 -2.17 9.24
N LEU A 150 -15.55 -2.40 10.56
CA LEU A 150 -14.87 -1.60 11.57
C LEU A 150 -13.35 -1.71 11.42
N ASN A 151 -12.80 -2.92 11.31
CA ASN A 151 -11.37 -3.12 11.09
C ASN A 151 -10.88 -2.47 9.79
N ASP A 152 -11.66 -2.56 8.72
CA ASP A 152 -11.35 -1.91 7.44
C ASP A 152 -11.35 -0.38 7.56
N SER A 153 -12.29 0.19 8.33
CA SER A 153 -12.35 1.63 8.60
C SER A 153 -11.18 2.11 9.48
N CYS A 154 -10.84 1.34 10.52
CA CYS A 154 -9.65 1.58 11.35
C CYS A 154 -8.37 1.51 10.54
N PHE A 155 -8.26 0.54 9.64
CA PHE A 155 -7.14 0.43 8.71
C PHE A 155 -7.05 1.66 7.80
N LEU A 156 -8.18 2.08 7.23
CA LEU A 156 -8.23 3.22 6.31
C LEU A 156 -7.81 4.52 7.01
N LYS A 157 -8.34 4.79 8.20
CA LYS A 157 -7.93 5.94 9.03
C LYS A 157 -6.42 5.94 9.29
N ARG A 158 -5.87 4.80 9.73
CA ARG A 158 -4.43 4.67 9.98
C ARG A 158 -3.60 4.80 8.71
N LEU A 159 -4.11 4.32 7.57
CA LEU A 159 -3.45 4.45 6.27
C LEU A 159 -3.35 5.92 5.87
N LEU A 160 -4.44 6.69 5.97
CA LEU A 160 -4.45 8.11 5.67
C LEU A 160 -3.53 8.92 6.59
N GLN A 161 -3.51 8.59 7.89
CA GLN A 161 -2.57 9.20 8.84
C GLN A 161 -1.12 8.95 8.42
N LYS A 162 -0.74 7.70 8.11
CA LYS A 162 0.63 7.39 7.68
C LYS A 162 0.97 8.05 6.33
N ILE A 163 0.00 8.18 5.40
CA ILE A 163 0.20 8.92 4.14
C ILE A 163 0.50 10.40 4.45
N LYS A 164 -0.30 11.05 5.30
CA LYS A 164 -0.08 12.44 5.71
C LYS A 164 1.31 12.64 6.32
N THR A 165 1.68 11.80 7.28
CA THR A 165 3.00 11.86 7.92
C THR A 165 4.14 11.67 6.91
N CYS A 166 4.00 10.74 5.98
CA CYS A 166 5.03 10.45 4.99
C CYS A 166 5.26 11.62 4.03
N TRP A 167 4.17 12.24 3.54
CA TRP A 167 4.27 13.46 2.74
C TRP A 167 4.89 14.62 3.52
N ASN A 168 4.49 14.84 4.77
CA ASN A 168 5.09 15.89 5.60
C ASN A 168 6.60 15.67 5.81
N LYS A 169 7.04 14.42 5.97
CA LYS A 169 8.46 14.07 6.07
C LYS A 169 9.23 14.49 4.81
N ILE A 170 8.70 14.16 3.63
CA ILE A 170 9.28 14.56 2.34
C ILE A 170 9.39 16.09 2.24
N LEU A 171 8.34 16.81 2.62
CA LEU A 171 8.29 18.27 2.54
C LEU A 171 9.22 18.98 3.52
N MET A 172 9.41 18.43 4.73
CA MET A 172 10.38 18.98 5.68
C MET A 172 11.81 18.77 5.16
N GLY A 173 12.12 17.58 4.62
CA GLY A 173 13.45 17.30 4.06
C GLY A 173 13.80 18.12 2.81
N THR A 174 12.81 18.71 2.13
CA THR A 174 13.04 19.59 0.96
C THR A 174 13.27 21.05 1.36
N LYS A 175 12.91 21.48 2.57
CA LYS A 175 13.13 22.86 3.06
C LYS A 175 14.53 23.11 3.60
N GLU A 176 15.34 22.06 3.78
CA GLU A 176 16.70 22.14 4.34
C GLU A 176 17.82 22.25 3.25
N HIS A 177 17.44 22.37 1.97
CA HIS A 177 18.35 22.57 0.84
C HIS A 177 18.02 23.88 0.10
#